data_AF-A0A8T4X5E2-F1
#
_entry.id   AF-A0A8T4X5E2-F1
#
_cell.length_a   1.000
_cell.length_b   1.000
_cell.length_c   1.000
_cell.angle_alpha   90.00
_cell.angle_beta   90.00
_cell.angle_gamma   90.00
#
_symmetry.space_group_name_H-M   'P 1'
#
loop_
_entity.id
_entity.type
_entity.pdbx_description
1 polymer ?
#
loop_
_entity_poly.entity_id
_entity_poly.type
_entity_poly.pdbx_seq_one_letter_code
_entity_poly.pdbx_strand_id
1 'polypeptide(L)'
;MNLKILSLIVTVFTFAGLLFSTSYADVVSPKKQLSFGIDLEDISCKEGFMRVYLLEHETPSCIKISSVKKLVQRYMISDFDLKQFEKKEKTTLQEVGSVKIESTVQSLSKSGKSQIPVYDVIFNVCSISQSIESPVIELKSNAEKKQIQLANSVEAKSCQISVGQIQASNPESISIQLINKGTISQKINDLTLTINNLQLELEIQRKNLSELIKIKSEKSPEVSSTIEQISKLRKQTNDVRDELNSYLLSLNLTPTTTKDTLKIPTPTLRKASEGMTVKIISKYNNPIKNNYDIAFEACAGKEILRIPIITVSSDLESRTTQLGDKISPNSCFISGTKISASDPNTIQIRYQDSGAKAQQIDDLDKKLDELNKQFLDVKKSLNELINIKPRPVDFAQKADDISQNIIKLRDEILHTKSLKYKILSTE
;
A
#
# COMPACT_ATOMS: atom_id res chain seq x y z
N MET A 1 2.41 -21.94 -61.63
CA MET A 1 2.92 -21.02 -60.59
C MET A 1 1.95 -21.09 -59.42
N ASN A 2 2.32 -21.83 -58.37
CA ASN A 2 1.36 -22.44 -57.45
C ASN A 2 0.95 -21.50 -56.30
N LEU A 3 -0.35 -21.25 -56.22
CA LEU A 3 -1.09 -20.47 -55.22
C LEU A 3 -0.89 -20.97 -53.75
N LYS A 4 -0.21 -22.10 -53.57
CA LYS A 4 0.07 -22.71 -52.26
C LYS A 4 1.25 -22.09 -51.51
N ILE A 5 2.14 -21.35 -52.18
CA ILE A 5 3.32 -20.75 -51.52
C ILE A 5 2.98 -19.37 -50.92
N LEU A 6 2.02 -18.64 -51.48
CA LEU A 6 1.59 -17.35 -50.92
C LEU A 6 0.81 -17.51 -49.61
N SER A 7 0.14 -18.65 -49.42
CA SER A 7 -0.60 -18.96 -48.20
C SER A 7 0.29 -19.42 -47.03
N LEU A 8 1.61 -19.58 -47.21
CA LEU A 8 2.53 -19.94 -46.12
C LEU A 8 3.25 -18.71 -45.54
N ILE A 9 3.37 -17.63 -46.32
CA ILE A 9 4.06 -16.40 -45.88
C ILE A 9 3.08 -15.46 -45.13
N VAL A 10 1.78 -15.56 -45.37
CA VAL A 10 0.76 -14.77 -44.66
C VAL A 10 0.37 -15.39 -43.30
N THR A 11 0.63 -16.68 -43.06
CA THR A 11 0.35 -17.34 -41.78
C THR A 11 1.48 -17.28 -40.76
N VAL A 12 2.67 -16.81 -41.15
CA VAL A 12 3.80 -16.64 -40.21
C VAL A 12 3.78 -15.24 -39.56
N PHE A 13 3.07 -14.26 -40.14
CA PHE A 13 2.98 -12.91 -39.57
C PHE A 13 1.79 -12.65 -38.64
N THR A 14 0.88 -13.61 -38.46
CA THR A 14 -0.25 -13.50 -37.52
C THR A 14 0.00 -14.15 -36.15
N PHE A 15 1.18 -14.73 -35.91
CA PHE A 15 1.52 -15.38 -34.64
C PHE A 15 2.50 -14.58 -33.74
N ALA A 16 2.71 -13.28 -34.03
CA ALA A 16 3.46 -12.37 -33.16
C ALA A 16 2.56 -11.52 -32.23
N GLY A 17 1.23 -11.64 -32.35
CA GLY A 17 0.26 -10.82 -31.61
C GLY A 17 -0.20 -11.36 -30.25
N LEU A 18 0.27 -12.53 -29.80
CA LEU A 18 -0.28 -13.24 -28.63
C LEU A 18 0.65 -13.37 -27.42
N LEU A 19 1.65 -12.48 -27.27
CA LEU A 19 2.45 -12.40 -26.04
C LEU A 19 2.09 -11.24 -25.11
N PHE A 20 1.12 -10.40 -25.47
CA PHE A 20 0.50 -9.49 -24.51
C PHE A 20 -0.73 -10.17 -23.91
N SER A 21 -0.48 -11.18 -23.06
CA SER A 21 -1.52 -11.60 -22.11
C SER A 21 -1.90 -10.37 -21.31
N THR A 22 -3.12 -9.86 -21.54
CA THR A 22 -3.67 -8.74 -20.79
C THR A 22 -3.55 -9.05 -19.31
N SER A 23 -2.73 -8.26 -18.62
CA SER A 23 -2.63 -8.25 -17.18
C SER A 23 -4.03 -8.04 -16.60
N TYR A 24 -4.58 -9.07 -15.96
CA TYR A 24 -5.74 -8.92 -15.07
C TYR A 24 -5.22 -8.18 -13.83
N ALA A 25 -5.27 -6.85 -13.87
CA ALA A 25 -4.63 -5.98 -12.89
C ALA A 25 -5.40 -5.98 -11.57
N ASP A 26 -4.65 -6.31 -10.52
CA ASP A 26 -4.97 -6.11 -9.11
C ASP A 26 -4.09 -4.97 -8.53
N VAL A 27 -3.00 -4.63 -9.21
CA VAL A 27 -2.05 -3.54 -8.89
C VAL A 27 -1.87 -2.70 -10.16
N VAL A 28 -1.74 -1.37 -10.01
CA VAL A 28 -1.50 -0.44 -11.14
C VAL A 28 -0.23 -0.85 -11.93
N SER A 29 -0.19 -0.64 -13.24
CA SER A 29 0.94 -1.10 -14.06
C SER A 29 2.28 -0.44 -13.66
N PRO A 30 3.44 -1.12 -13.82
CA PRO A 30 4.76 -0.57 -13.46
C PRO A 30 5.04 0.81 -14.05
N LYS A 31 4.69 1.01 -15.34
CA LYS A 31 4.85 2.30 -16.03
C LYS A 31 4.06 3.42 -15.35
N LYS A 32 2.87 3.11 -14.83
CA LYS A 32 2.04 4.08 -14.12
C LYS A 32 2.61 4.34 -12.71
N GLN A 33 3.03 3.30 -11.99
CA GLN A 33 3.72 3.45 -10.70
C GLN A 33 4.92 4.41 -10.81
N LEU A 34 5.75 4.24 -11.85
CA LEU A 34 6.85 5.17 -12.16
C LEU A 34 6.39 6.60 -12.42
N SER A 35 5.30 6.78 -13.16
CA SER A 35 4.75 8.12 -13.42
C SER A 35 4.25 8.83 -12.16
N PHE A 36 3.99 8.10 -11.07
CA PHE A 36 3.64 8.66 -9.77
C PHE A 36 4.86 8.94 -8.86
N GLY A 37 6.08 8.66 -9.35
CA GLY A 37 7.34 8.84 -8.64
C GLY A 37 7.64 7.71 -7.66
N ILE A 38 7.18 6.49 -7.94
CA ILE A 38 7.64 5.28 -7.23
C ILE A 38 8.95 4.86 -7.87
N ASP A 39 9.97 4.65 -7.04
CA ASP A 39 11.29 4.25 -7.50
C ASP A 39 11.28 2.84 -8.10
N LEU A 40 12.25 2.58 -8.98
CA LEU A 40 12.38 1.32 -9.69
C LEU A 40 12.38 0.11 -8.72
N GLU A 41 13.01 0.28 -7.56
CA GLU A 41 13.17 -0.72 -6.52
C GLU A 41 11.91 -0.97 -5.68
N ASP A 42 10.91 -0.10 -5.78
CA ASP A 42 9.66 -0.16 -5.00
C ASP A 42 8.44 -0.56 -5.85
N ILE A 43 8.65 -0.79 -7.15
CA ILE A 43 7.58 -1.23 -8.04
C ILE A 43 7.03 -2.57 -7.57
N SER A 44 5.73 -2.55 -7.28
CA SER A 44 4.96 -3.70 -6.82
C SER A 44 4.35 -4.45 -8.01
N CYS A 45 4.50 -5.77 -8.02
CA CYS A 45 3.89 -6.63 -9.02
C CYS A 45 2.70 -7.42 -8.46
N LYS A 46 1.79 -7.82 -9.36
CA LYS A 46 0.73 -8.76 -9.01
C LYS A 46 1.33 -10.07 -8.52
N GLU A 47 0.64 -10.74 -7.59
CA GLU A 47 0.99 -12.10 -7.19
C GLU A 47 1.08 -13.07 -8.39
N GLY A 48 2.12 -13.90 -8.40
CA GLY A 48 2.45 -14.77 -9.53
C GLY A 48 3.19 -14.07 -10.67
N PHE A 49 3.38 -12.75 -10.58
CA PHE A 49 4.25 -11.95 -11.43
C PHE A 49 5.42 -11.41 -10.62
N MET A 50 6.49 -11.08 -11.33
CA MET A 50 7.79 -10.74 -10.76
C MET A 50 8.32 -9.52 -11.48
N ARG A 51 8.83 -8.56 -10.72
CA ARG A 51 9.52 -7.42 -11.29
C ARG A 51 10.81 -7.89 -11.92
N VAL A 52 10.99 -7.55 -13.18
CA VAL A 52 12.24 -7.78 -13.91
C VAL A 52 12.68 -6.49 -14.55
N TYR A 53 13.99 -6.36 -14.73
CA TYR A 53 14.59 -5.29 -15.52
C TYR A 53 14.91 -5.86 -16.89
N LEU A 54 14.25 -5.33 -17.92
CA LEU A 54 14.55 -5.68 -19.30
C LEU A 54 15.77 -4.87 -19.75
N LEU A 55 16.86 -5.56 -20.06
CA LEU A 55 18.14 -4.96 -20.44
C LEU A 55 18.03 -4.01 -21.65
N GLU A 56 17.09 -4.26 -22.57
CA GLU A 56 16.92 -3.47 -23.80
C GLU A 56 16.25 -2.09 -23.61
N HIS A 57 15.52 -1.89 -22.51
CA HIS A 57 14.68 -0.70 -22.33
C HIS A 57 14.88 0.02 -21.01
N GLU A 58 15.68 -0.52 -20.08
CA GLU A 58 15.83 -0.03 -18.70
C GLU A 58 14.48 0.17 -17.97
N THR A 59 13.41 -0.44 -18.49
CA THR A 59 12.07 -0.31 -17.93
C THR A 59 11.72 -1.54 -17.08
N PRO A 60 11.26 -1.34 -15.85
CA PRO A 60 10.78 -2.42 -15.00
C PRO A 60 9.48 -2.98 -15.55
N SER A 61 9.37 -4.31 -15.53
CA SER A 61 8.20 -5.04 -16.03
C SER A 61 7.79 -6.13 -15.06
N CYS A 62 6.48 -6.36 -14.90
CA CYS A 62 5.97 -7.48 -14.12
C CYS A 62 5.71 -8.67 -15.05
N ILE A 63 6.51 -9.73 -14.93
CA ILE A 63 6.43 -10.93 -15.77
C ILE A 63 6.01 -12.13 -14.93
N LYS A 64 5.18 -13.01 -15.48
CA LYS A 64 4.78 -14.26 -14.80
C LYS A 64 6.01 -15.07 -14.40
N ILE A 65 6.03 -15.60 -13.19
CA ILE A 65 7.15 -16.39 -12.65
C ILE A 65 7.52 -17.55 -13.60
N SER A 66 6.53 -18.23 -14.17
CA SER A 66 6.73 -19.31 -15.16
C SER A 66 7.39 -18.86 -16.46
N SER A 67 7.30 -17.57 -16.79
CA SER A 67 7.95 -16.96 -17.95
C SER A 67 9.34 -16.39 -17.62
N VAL A 68 9.59 -16.01 -16.36
CA VAL A 68 10.93 -15.57 -15.91
C VAL A 68 11.96 -16.68 -16.09
N LYS A 69 11.63 -17.94 -15.76
CA LYS A 69 12.52 -19.10 -16.01
C LYS A 69 12.96 -19.18 -17.48
N LYS A 70 12.08 -18.85 -18.43
CA LYS A 70 12.39 -18.86 -19.88
C LYS A 70 13.22 -17.66 -20.34
N LEU A 71 13.10 -16.51 -19.66
CA LEU A 71 13.82 -15.28 -20.01
C LEU A 71 15.23 -15.24 -19.44
N VAL A 72 15.43 -15.80 -18.24
CA VAL A 72 16.77 -16.03 -17.67
C VAL A 72 17.58 -16.97 -18.58
N GLN A 73 16.95 -18.04 -19.08
CA GLN A 73 17.58 -18.95 -20.05
C GLN A 73 17.96 -18.30 -21.39
N ARG A 74 17.36 -17.14 -21.73
CA ARG A 74 17.64 -16.39 -22.96
C ARG A 74 18.56 -15.19 -22.73
N TYR A 75 19.17 -15.05 -21.55
CA TYR A 75 20.05 -13.94 -21.16
C TYR A 75 19.40 -12.55 -21.26
N MET A 76 18.07 -12.46 -21.21
CA MET A 76 17.35 -11.18 -21.33
C MET A 76 17.17 -10.46 -19.98
N ILE A 77 17.63 -11.07 -18.88
CA ILE A 77 17.52 -10.59 -17.50
C ILE A 77 18.82 -10.96 -16.76
N SER A 78 19.43 -10.02 -16.04
CA SER A 78 20.64 -10.24 -15.23
C SER A 78 20.31 -10.59 -13.77
N ASP A 79 21.14 -11.45 -13.17
CA ASP A 79 21.24 -11.81 -11.75
C ASP A 79 19.93 -12.27 -11.07
N PHE A 80 19.74 -13.59 -10.90
CA PHE A 80 18.49 -14.11 -10.32
C PHE A 80 18.64 -15.38 -9.48
N ASP A 81 18.25 -15.33 -8.21
CA ASP A 81 18.17 -16.51 -7.34
C ASP A 81 16.79 -17.20 -7.44
N LEU A 82 16.75 -18.25 -8.26
CA LEU A 82 15.55 -19.05 -8.54
C LEU A 82 15.03 -19.83 -7.31
N LYS A 83 15.82 -19.98 -6.25
CA LYS A 83 15.51 -20.89 -5.11
C LYS A 83 14.42 -20.39 -4.18
N GLN A 84 14.11 -19.09 -4.13
CA GLN A 84 13.14 -18.55 -3.18
C GLN A 84 11.67 -18.88 -3.48
N PHE A 85 11.30 -19.39 -4.67
CA PHE A 85 9.91 -19.26 -5.15
C PHE A 85 9.25 -20.50 -5.74
N GLU A 86 9.86 -21.68 -5.66
CA GLU A 86 9.20 -22.94 -6.10
C GLU A 86 7.99 -23.35 -5.23
N LYS A 87 7.69 -22.59 -4.16
CA LYS A 87 6.59 -22.86 -3.21
C LYS A 87 5.25 -22.17 -3.53
N LYS A 88 5.17 -21.29 -4.54
CA LYS A 88 3.97 -20.44 -4.79
C LYS A 88 3.07 -20.86 -5.97
N GLU A 89 3.33 -21.99 -6.63
CA GLU A 89 2.66 -22.32 -7.90
C GLU A 89 1.31 -23.07 -7.76
N LYS A 90 0.81 -23.30 -6.53
CA LYS A 90 -0.45 -24.04 -6.31
C LYS A 90 -1.31 -23.45 -5.19
N THR A 91 -1.98 -22.35 -5.48
CA THR A 91 -3.17 -21.95 -4.72
C THR A 91 -4.33 -21.82 -5.68
N THR A 92 -5.23 -22.80 -5.67
CA THR A 92 -6.50 -22.73 -6.39
C THR A 92 -7.31 -21.59 -5.77
N LEU A 93 -7.56 -20.54 -6.54
CA LEU A 93 -8.26 -19.34 -6.08
C LEU A 93 -9.68 -19.69 -5.65
N GLN A 94 -9.95 -19.72 -4.34
CA GLN A 94 -11.32 -19.75 -3.83
C GLN A 94 -11.99 -18.41 -4.10
N GLU A 95 -13.24 -18.45 -4.53
CA GLU A 95 -14.06 -17.26 -4.65
C GLU A 95 -14.35 -16.71 -3.25
N VAL A 96 -13.76 -15.56 -2.91
CA VAL A 96 -13.93 -14.91 -1.60
C VAL A 96 -15.14 -13.99 -1.54
N GLY A 97 -15.77 -13.72 -2.68
CA GLY A 97 -16.88 -12.79 -2.76
C GLY A 97 -17.65 -12.85 -4.07
N SER A 98 -18.78 -12.13 -4.09
CA SER A 98 -19.66 -11.99 -5.23
C SER A 98 -20.02 -10.53 -5.46
N VAL A 99 -20.52 -10.23 -6.66
CA VAL A 99 -21.04 -8.91 -7.00
C VAL A 99 -22.36 -9.07 -7.75
N LYS A 100 -23.32 -8.19 -7.43
CA LYS A 100 -24.66 -8.22 -8.02
C LYS A 100 -25.14 -6.80 -8.32
N ILE A 101 -25.71 -6.60 -9.51
CA ILE A 101 -26.38 -5.34 -9.87
C ILE A 101 -27.71 -5.28 -9.13
N GLU A 102 -27.96 -4.18 -8.42
CA GLU A 102 -29.23 -3.90 -7.76
C GLU A 102 -30.12 -2.98 -8.61
N SER A 103 -29.51 -2.02 -9.31
CA SER A 103 -30.24 -1.14 -10.24
C SER A 103 -29.30 -0.51 -11.26
N THR A 104 -29.83 -0.21 -12.42
CA THR A 104 -29.16 0.60 -13.46
C THR A 104 -30.03 1.83 -13.71
N VAL A 105 -29.43 3.01 -13.66
CA VAL A 105 -30.11 4.29 -13.88
C VAL A 105 -29.36 5.05 -14.97
N GLN A 106 -30.06 5.68 -15.90
CA GLN A 106 -29.42 6.55 -16.87
C GLN A 106 -28.95 7.82 -16.15
N SER A 107 -27.66 8.11 -16.23
CA SER A 107 -27.07 9.29 -15.58
C SER A 107 -27.52 10.56 -16.31
N LEU A 108 -27.89 11.59 -15.55
CA LEU A 108 -28.38 12.87 -16.06
C LEU A 108 -27.28 13.94 -16.07
N SER A 109 -26.20 13.69 -15.32
CA SER A 109 -24.99 14.51 -15.33
C SER A 109 -24.26 14.47 -16.69
N LYS A 110 -23.83 15.65 -17.15
CA LYS A 110 -23.45 15.95 -18.55
C LYS A 110 -22.47 14.92 -19.15
N SER A 111 -22.93 14.19 -20.16
CA SER A 111 -22.05 13.48 -21.09
C SER A 111 -21.16 14.50 -21.83
N GLY A 112 -19.86 14.48 -21.56
CA GLY A 112 -18.92 15.24 -22.38
C GLY A 112 -18.95 14.70 -23.80
N LYS A 113 -19.37 15.50 -24.80
CA LYS A 113 -19.33 15.31 -26.28
C LYS A 113 -19.69 13.95 -26.90
N SER A 114 -19.94 12.90 -26.11
CA SER A 114 -20.19 11.54 -26.56
C SER A 114 -21.68 11.34 -26.78
N GLN A 115 -22.03 10.77 -27.94
CA GLN A 115 -23.42 10.41 -28.28
C GLN A 115 -23.91 9.16 -27.54
N ILE A 116 -23.04 8.45 -26.81
CA ILE A 116 -23.39 7.22 -26.10
C ILE A 116 -23.90 7.57 -24.69
N PRO A 117 -25.08 7.08 -24.28
CA PRO A 117 -25.60 7.27 -22.93
C PRO A 117 -24.66 6.74 -21.84
N VAL A 118 -24.66 7.41 -20.69
CA VAL A 118 -23.95 6.99 -19.47
C VAL A 118 -24.97 6.42 -18.49
N TYR A 119 -24.61 5.32 -17.85
CA TYR A 119 -25.43 4.67 -16.82
C TYR A 119 -24.70 4.60 -15.49
N ASP A 120 -25.42 4.95 -14.41
CA ASP A 120 -25.05 4.63 -13.04
C ASP A 120 -25.51 3.22 -12.73
N VAL A 121 -24.55 2.34 -12.48
CA VAL A 121 -24.74 0.94 -12.10
C VAL A 121 -24.57 0.86 -10.59
N ILE A 122 -25.69 0.66 -9.89
CA ILE A 122 -25.73 0.44 -8.44
C ILE A 122 -25.60 -1.05 -8.19
N PHE A 123 -24.61 -1.44 -7.40
CA PHE A 123 -24.30 -2.86 -7.16
C PHE A 123 -23.92 -3.12 -5.71
N ASN A 124 -24.15 -4.36 -5.27
CA ASN A 124 -23.68 -4.88 -4.00
C ASN A 124 -22.47 -5.77 -4.22
N VAL A 125 -21.44 -5.57 -3.41
CA VAL A 125 -20.28 -6.47 -3.31
C VAL A 125 -20.34 -7.16 -1.97
N CYS A 126 -20.32 -8.49 -1.99
CA CYS A 126 -20.43 -9.31 -0.79
C CYS A 126 -19.20 -10.19 -0.60
N SER A 127 -18.72 -10.27 0.63
CA SER A 127 -17.74 -11.26 1.05
C SER A 127 -18.45 -12.53 1.53
N ILE A 128 -17.87 -13.69 1.23
CA ILE A 128 -18.40 -14.99 1.65
C ILE A 128 -17.78 -15.43 3.00
N SER A 129 -16.45 -15.46 3.09
CA SER A 129 -15.74 -16.05 4.24
C SER A 129 -14.59 -15.21 4.78
N GLN A 130 -13.98 -14.38 3.93
CA GLN A 130 -12.79 -13.58 4.27
C GLN A 130 -12.99 -12.14 3.83
N SER A 131 -12.38 -11.19 4.53
CA SER A 131 -12.42 -9.80 4.10
C SER A 131 -11.79 -9.65 2.71
N ILE A 132 -12.34 -8.74 1.92
CA ILE A 132 -11.81 -8.39 0.60
C ILE A 132 -11.13 -7.04 0.73
N GLU A 133 -9.81 -7.05 0.82
CA GLU A 133 -8.98 -5.85 0.83
C GLU A 133 -8.90 -5.25 -0.57
N SER A 134 -9.21 -3.96 -0.69
CA SER A 134 -9.21 -3.22 -1.95
C SER A 134 -9.94 -3.93 -3.10
N PRO A 135 -11.27 -4.14 -3.01
CA PRO A 135 -12.05 -4.82 -4.05
C PRO A 135 -11.99 -4.07 -5.38
N VAL A 136 -11.77 -4.79 -6.48
CA VAL A 136 -11.81 -4.24 -7.85
C VAL A 136 -12.94 -4.88 -8.64
N ILE A 137 -13.77 -4.04 -9.22
CA ILE A 137 -14.97 -4.38 -9.97
C ILE A 137 -14.76 -4.04 -11.43
N GLU A 138 -15.01 -5.01 -12.31
CA GLU A 138 -15.07 -4.82 -13.74
C GLU A 138 -16.50 -4.54 -14.17
N LEU A 139 -16.74 -3.38 -14.77
CA LEU A 139 -17.93 -3.10 -15.54
C LEU A 139 -17.62 -3.27 -17.02
N LYS A 140 -18.49 -3.99 -17.73
CA LYS A 140 -18.41 -4.19 -19.18
C LYS A 140 -19.75 -3.86 -19.80
N SER A 141 -19.73 -3.20 -20.94
CA SER A 141 -20.87 -2.99 -21.82
C SER A 141 -20.46 -3.28 -23.26
N ASN A 142 -21.39 -3.10 -24.19
CA ASN A 142 -21.11 -3.13 -25.61
C ASN A 142 -20.25 -1.94 -26.12
N ALA A 143 -20.08 -0.89 -25.32
CA ALA A 143 -19.38 0.34 -25.71
C ALA A 143 -18.07 0.56 -24.94
N GLU A 144 -18.00 0.10 -23.69
CA GLU A 144 -16.89 0.39 -22.79
C GLU A 144 -16.58 -0.80 -21.89
N LYS A 145 -15.32 -0.88 -21.46
CA LYS A 145 -14.89 -1.72 -20.35
C LYS A 145 -14.16 -0.85 -19.34
N LYS A 146 -14.59 -0.89 -18.08
CA LYS A 146 -14.05 -0.04 -17.01
C LYS A 146 -13.80 -0.85 -15.75
N GLN A 147 -12.73 -0.51 -15.05
CA GLN A 147 -12.43 -1.06 -13.74
C GLN A 147 -12.64 0.00 -12.67
N ILE A 148 -13.21 -0.43 -11.56
CA ILE A 148 -13.57 0.43 -10.44
C ILE A 148 -13.03 -0.22 -9.18
N GLN A 149 -12.13 0.48 -8.51
CA GLN A 149 -11.66 0.09 -7.20
C GLN A 149 -12.57 0.67 -6.12
N LEU A 150 -12.98 -0.15 -5.16
CA LEU A 150 -13.74 0.33 -4.01
C LEU A 150 -12.82 1.04 -3.01
N ALA A 151 -13.32 2.12 -2.42
CA ALA A 151 -12.58 2.89 -1.41
C ALA A 151 -12.26 2.05 -0.17
N ASN A 152 -13.19 1.19 0.26
CA ASN A 152 -13.11 0.45 1.51
C ASN A 152 -13.17 -1.06 1.28
N SER A 153 -12.55 -1.80 2.20
CA SER A 153 -12.61 -3.26 2.22
C SER A 153 -14.05 -3.74 2.45
N VAL A 154 -14.32 -4.98 2.04
CA VAL A 154 -15.57 -5.67 2.38
C VAL A 154 -15.25 -6.60 3.54
N GLU A 155 -15.86 -6.37 4.71
CA GLU A 155 -15.64 -7.25 5.86
C GLU A 155 -16.13 -8.68 5.59
N ALA A 156 -15.56 -9.66 6.28
CA ALA A 156 -15.97 -11.05 6.15
C ALA A 156 -17.48 -11.21 6.39
N LYS A 157 -18.17 -11.96 5.51
CA LYS A 157 -19.63 -12.22 5.60
C LYS A 157 -20.50 -10.95 5.58
N SER A 158 -20.00 -9.85 5.01
CA SER A 158 -20.74 -8.61 4.86
C SER A 158 -20.98 -8.28 3.39
N CYS A 159 -21.96 -7.42 3.14
CA CYS A 159 -22.19 -6.81 1.83
C CYS A 159 -22.11 -5.30 1.95
N GLN A 160 -21.62 -4.65 0.89
CA GLN A 160 -21.66 -3.21 0.78
C GLN A 160 -22.15 -2.76 -0.59
N ILE A 161 -23.00 -1.74 -0.59
CA ILE A 161 -23.46 -1.08 -1.80
C ILE A 161 -22.39 -0.11 -2.33
N SER A 162 -22.30 -0.01 -3.64
CA SER A 162 -21.44 0.95 -4.34
C SER A 162 -22.04 1.29 -5.70
N VAL A 163 -21.42 2.24 -6.38
CA VAL A 163 -21.87 2.71 -7.69
C VAL A 163 -20.70 2.82 -8.66
N GLY A 164 -20.97 2.51 -9.93
CA GLY A 164 -20.03 2.75 -11.01
C GLY A 164 -20.71 3.32 -12.24
N GLN A 165 -19.95 4.08 -13.04
CA GLN A 165 -20.44 4.66 -14.30
C GLN A 165 -19.83 3.99 -15.49
N ILE A 166 -20.68 3.65 -16.47
CA ILE A 166 -20.27 3.06 -17.73
C ILE A 166 -21.08 3.62 -18.90
N GLN A 167 -20.42 3.83 -20.03
CA GLN A 167 -21.10 4.12 -21.29
C GLN A 167 -21.69 2.84 -21.88
N ALA A 168 -22.94 2.87 -22.32
CA ALA A 168 -23.55 1.73 -23.01
C ALA A 168 -24.58 2.22 -24.03
N SER A 169 -24.65 1.57 -25.19
CA SER A 169 -25.75 1.85 -26.15
C SER A 169 -27.02 1.10 -25.79
N ASN A 170 -26.90 0.02 -25.01
CA ASN A 170 -28.02 -0.76 -24.46
C ASN A 170 -27.74 -1.08 -22.98
N PRO A 171 -28.61 -0.70 -22.03
CA PRO A 171 -28.42 -1.00 -20.61
C PRO A 171 -28.38 -2.50 -20.30
N GLU A 172 -29.01 -3.35 -21.12
CA GLU A 172 -28.99 -4.82 -20.93
C GLU A 172 -27.64 -5.45 -21.26
N SER A 173 -26.76 -4.73 -21.97
CA SER A 173 -25.40 -5.19 -22.26
C SER A 173 -24.45 -5.05 -21.07
N ILE A 174 -24.88 -4.36 -20.00
CA ILE A 174 -24.05 -4.07 -18.84
C ILE A 174 -23.90 -5.34 -18.00
N SER A 175 -22.64 -5.74 -17.79
CA SER A 175 -22.26 -6.84 -16.92
C SER A 175 -21.21 -6.39 -15.90
N ILE A 176 -21.21 -7.06 -14.75
CA ILE A 176 -20.35 -6.73 -13.61
C ILE A 176 -19.61 -7.98 -13.14
N GLN A 177 -18.35 -7.83 -12.76
CA GLN A 177 -17.53 -8.93 -12.25
C GLN A 177 -16.57 -8.45 -11.16
N LEU A 178 -16.41 -9.23 -10.09
CA LEU A 178 -15.38 -9.03 -9.09
C LEU A 178 -14.05 -9.62 -9.59
N ILE A 179 -13.02 -8.79 -9.71
CA ILE A 179 -11.69 -9.18 -10.20
C ILE A 179 -10.81 -9.68 -9.06
N ASN A 180 -10.82 -8.97 -7.92
CA ASN A 180 -10.00 -9.30 -6.77
C ASN A 180 -10.69 -10.40 -5.94
N LYS A 181 -10.28 -11.65 -6.15
CA LYS A 181 -10.77 -12.84 -5.44
C LYS A 181 -9.93 -13.21 -4.21
N GLY A 182 -9.24 -12.25 -3.57
CA GLY A 182 -8.68 -12.43 -2.23
C GLY A 182 -7.18 -12.70 -2.13
N THR A 183 -6.46 -12.78 -3.25
CA THR A 183 -4.99 -12.93 -3.29
C THR A 183 -4.26 -11.76 -2.65
N ILE A 184 -4.65 -10.54 -3.01
CA ILE A 184 -4.10 -9.33 -2.40
C ILE A 184 -4.39 -9.31 -0.91
N SER A 185 -5.61 -9.69 -0.52
CA SER A 185 -6.03 -9.74 0.87
C SER A 185 -5.16 -10.71 1.67
N GLN A 186 -4.78 -11.85 1.09
CA GLN A 186 -3.82 -12.78 1.68
C GLN A 186 -2.43 -12.16 1.83
N LYS A 187 -1.88 -11.55 0.78
CA LYS A 187 -0.54 -10.93 0.85
C LYS A 187 -0.47 -9.79 1.87
N ILE A 188 -1.48 -8.92 1.94
CA ILE A 188 -1.58 -7.86 2.96
C ILE A 188 -1.66 -8.48 4.36
N ASN A 189 -2.47 -9.52 4.53
CA ASN A 189 -2.61 -10.20 5.81
C ASN A 189 -1.29 -10.87 6.25
N ASP A 190 -0.60 -11.56 5.34
CA ASP A 190 0.70 -12.21 5.61
C ASP A 190 1.78 -11.19 6.04
N LEU A 191 1.86 -10.05 5.33
CA LEU A 191 2.76 -8.95 5.70
C LEU A 191 2.39 -8.37 7.07
N THR A 192 1.09 -8.15 7.32
CA THR A 192 0.59 -7.61 8.60
C THR A 192 0.91 -8.56 9.77
N LEU A 193 0.68 -9.86 9.59
CA LEU A 193 1.02 -10.89 10.59
C LEU A 193 2.53 -10.93 10.84
N THR A 194 3.34 -10.82 9.79
CA THR A 194 4.80 -10.76 9.92
C THR A 194 5.25 -9.55 10.74
N ILE A 195 4.68 -8.37 10.47
CA ILE A 195 4.95 -7.14 11.24
C ILE A 195 4.55 -7.33 12.70
N ASN A 196 3.36 -7.86 12.98
CA ASN A 196 2.88 -8.07 14.35
C ASN A 196 3.80 -9.04 15.12
N ASN A 197 4.25 -10.11 14.49
CA ASN A 197 5.17 -11.07 15.09
C ASN A 197 6.53 -10.42 15.39
N LEU A 198 7.10 -9.67 14.44
CA LEU A 198 8.36 -8.95 14.63
C LEU A 198 8.24 -7.89 15.73
N GLN A 199 7.11 -7.18 15.81
CA GLN A 199 6.85 -6.21 16.87
C GLN A 199 6.80 -6.87 18.25
N LEU A 200 6.14 -8.02 18.37
CA LEU A 200 6.09 -8.78 19.62
C LEU A 200 7.50 -9.24 20.05
N GLU A 201 8.29 -9.77 19.12
CA GLU A 201 9.67 -10.17 19.40
C GLU A 201 10.54 -8.98 19.83
N LEU A 202 10.35 -7.83 19.18
CA LEU A 202 11.02 -6.59 19.50
C LEU A 202 10.65 -6.09 20.91
N GLU A 203 9.38 -6.16 21.30
CA GLU A 203 8.94 -5.84 22.67
C GLU A 203 9.57 -6.75 23.72
N ILE A 204 9.68 -8.05 23.44
CA ILE A 204 10.36 -9.01 24.32
C ILE A 204 11.82 -8.62 24.50
N GLN A 205 12.54 -8.32 23.42
CA GLN A 205 13.94 -7.91 23.50
C GLN A 205 14.13 -6.55 24.19
N ARG A 206 13.20 -5.60 24.01
CA ARG A 206 13.20 -4.32 24.74
C ARG A 206 13.04 -4.50 26.24
N LYS A 207 12.13 -5.39 26.67
CA LYS A 207 11.96 -5.72 28.09
C LYS A 207 13.22 -6.36 28.66
N ASN A 208 13.79 -7.34 27.95
CA ASN A 208 15.05 -7.97 28.33
C ASN A 208 16.19 -6.94 28.46
N LEU A 209 16.34 -6.04 27.48
CA LEU A 209 17.32 -4.96 27.55
C LEU A 209 17.10 -4.07 28.79
N SER A 210 15.85 -3.71 29.08
CA SER A 210 15.51 -2.90 30.26
C SER A 210 15.92 -3.58 31.58
N GLU A 211 15.80 -4.90 31.68
CA GLU A 211 16.19 -5.67 32.85
C GLU A 211 17.72 -5.78 32.95
N LEU A 212 18.39 -6.07 31.83
CA LEU A 212 19.85 -6.19 31.76
C LEU A 212 20.56 -4.89 32.17
N ILE A 213 20.04 -3.74 31.74
CA ILE A 213 20.60 -2.42 32.09
C ILE A 213 20.53 -2.16 33.59
N LYS A 214 19.51 -2.68 34.31
CA LYS A 214 19.38 -2.51 35.76
C LYS A 214 20.36 -3.36 36.57
N ILE A 215 20.79 -4.49 36.01
CA ILE A 215 21.50 -5.55 36.75
C ILE A 215 23.01 -5.55 36.44
N LYS A 216 23.43 -5.19 35.21
CA LYS A 216 24.79 -5.43 34.72
C LYS A 216 25.65 -4.16 34.61
N SER A 217 26.97 -4.32 34.80
CA SER A 217 27.98 -3.25 34.69
C SER A 217 28.29 -2.85 33.24
N GLU A 218 29.08 -1.77 33.07
CA GLU A 218 29.42 -1.09 31.80
C GLU A 218 30.09 -1.94 30.70
N LYS A 219 30.35 -3.24 30.94
CA LYS A 219 30.84 -4.19 29.94
C LYS A 219 30.05 -5.50 30.03
N SER A 220 28.97 -5.60 29.26
CA SER A 220 28.18 -6.84 29.18
C SER A 220 28.01 -7.29 27.72
N PRO A 221 28.59 -8.44 27.32
CA PRO A 221 28.40 -8.98 25.98
C PRO A 221 26.93 -9.34 25.69
N GLU A 222 26.16 -9.64 26.74
CA GLU A 222 24.72 -9.89 26.64
C GLU A 222 23.96 -8.62 26.26
N VAL A 223 24.30 -7.45 26.83
CA VAL A 223 23.69 -6.17 26.45
C VAL A 223 24.00 -5.83 24.99
N SER A 224 25.26 -5.97 24.57
CA SER A 224 25.66 -5.76 23.18
C SER A 224 24.89 -6.68 22.21
N SER A 225 24.72 -7.96 22.57
CA SER A 225 23.96 -8.93 21.79
C SER A 225 22.48 -8.55 21.68
N THR A 226 21.84 -8.16 22.79
CA THR A 226 20.43 -7.72 22.77
C THR A 226 20.24 -6.43 21.96
N ILE A 227 21.17 -5.46 22.05
CA ILE A 227 21.12 -4.23 21.23
C ILE A 227 21.21 -4.58 19.74
N GLU A 228 22.08 -5.52 19.37
CA GLU A 228 22.21 -5.98 17.98
C GLU A 228 20.94 -6.67 17.48
N GLN A 229 20.34 -7.55 18.29
CA GLN A 229 19.06 -8.18 17.98
C GLN A 229 17.93 -7.15 17.81
N ILE A 230 17.81 -6.17 18.71
CA ILE A 230 16.84 -5.06 18.58
C ILE A 230 17.10 -4.28 17.30
N SER A 231 18.36 -4.02 16.95
CA SER A 231 18.69 -3.32 15.71
C SER A 231 18.27 -4.11 14.47
N LYS A 232 18.53 -5.41 14.45
CA LYS A 232 18.15 -6.30 13.35
C LYS A 232 16.62 -6.40 13.22
N LEU A 233 15.92 -6.64 14.32
CA LEU A 233 14.45 -6.74 14.34
C LEU A 233 13.80 -5.42 13.91
N ARG A 234 14.31 -4.27 14.36
CA ARG A 234 13.84 -2.94 13.88
C ARG A 234 14.00 -2.81 12.38
N LYS A 235 15.18 -3.13 11.85
CA LYS A 235 15.44 -3.08 10.41
C LYS A 235 14.47 -3.97 9.65
N GLN A 236 14.35 -5.24 10.03
CA GLN A 236 13.41 -6.18 9.40
C GLN A 236 11.95 -5.71 9.49
N THR A 237 11.55 -5.12 10.62
CA THR A 237 10.19 -4.58 10.80
C THR A 237 9.95 -3.41 9.86
N ASN A 238 10.93 -2.51 9.70
CA ASN A 238 10.84 -1.38 8.78
C ASN A 238 10.83 -1.87 7.33
N ASP A 239 11.75 -2.76 6.93
CA ASP A 239 11.80 -3.32 5.57
C ASP A 239 10.46 -3.98 5.16
N VAL A 240 9.86 -4.79 6.03
CA VAL A 240 8.55 -5.44 5.77
C VAL A 240 7.40 -4.41 5.76
N ARG A 241 7.49 -3.37 6.58
CA ARG A 241 6.50 -2.29 6.60
C ARG A 241 6.57 -1.45 5.33
N ASP A 242 7.76 -1.14 4.84
CA ASP A 242 7.95 -0.39 3.61
C ASP A 242 7.43 -1.21 2.42
N GLU A 243 7.68 -2.53 2.40
CA GLU A 243 7.05 -3.44 1.44
C GLU A 243 5.51 -3.33 1.51
N LEU A 244 4.91 -3.43 2.70
CA LEU A 244 3.46 -3.29 2.88
C LEU A 244 2.93 -1.93 2.40
N ASN A 245 3.61 -0.84 2.76
CA ASN A 245 3.22 0.52 2.37
C ASN A 245 3.32 0.74 0.86
N SER A 246 4.36 0.22 0.21
CA SER A 246 4.53 0.26 -1.25
C SER A 246 3.44 -0.53 -1.97
N TYR A 247 3.04 -1.69 -1.44
CA TYR A 247 1.88 -2.43 -1.93
C TYR A 247 0.59 -1.62 -1.75
N LEU A 248 0.33 -1.08 -0.56
CA LEU A 248 -0.86 -0.29 -0.26
C LEU A 248 -0.92 1.00 -1.10
N LEU A 249 0.20 1.66 -1.33
CA LEU A 249 0.31 2.79 -2.26
C LEU A 249 -0.14 2.36 -3.66
N SER A 250 0.50 1.32 -4.20
CA SER A 250 0.26 0.82 -5.56
C SER A 250 -1.18 0.35 -5.76
N LEU A 251 -1.82 -0.15 -4.70
CA LEU A 251 -3.24 -0.48 -4.70
C LEU A 251 -4.10 0.78 -4.78
N ASN A 252 -3.85 1.81 -3.97
CA ASN A 252 -4.72 2.98 -3.88
C ASN A 252 -4.46 4.06 -4.96
N LEU A 253 -3.54 3.82 -5.90
CA LEU A 253 -3.30 4.72 -7.02
C LEU A 253 -4.51 4.76 -7.96
N THR A 254 -5.21 5.90 -7.99
CA THR A 254 -6.25 6.12 -8.99
C THR A 254 -5.61 6.49 -10.33
N PRO A 255 -6.10 5.95 -11.46
CA PRO A 255 -5.67 6.40 -12.78
C PRO A 255 -6.25 7.79 -13.05
N THR A 256 -5.56 8.84 -12.62
CA THR A 256 -5.86 10.20 -13.08
C THR A 256 -5.45 10.35 -14.54
N THR A 257 -6.29 11.02 -15.33
CA THR A 257 -6.05 11.30 -16.76
C THR A 257 -5.02 12.41 -16.97
N THR A 258 -4.65 13.13 -15.91
CA THR A 258 -3.61 14.15 -15.88
C THR A 258 -2.29 13.54 -15.40
N LYS A 259 -1.17 14.00 -15.98
CA LYS A 259 0.20 13.73 -15.48
C LYS A 259 0.45 14.42 -14.12
N ASP A 260 -0.47 14.26 -13.18
CA ASP A 260 -0.30 14.76 -11.83
C ASP A 260 0.57 13.78 -11.08
N THR A 261 1.85 14.13 -10.95
CA THR A 261 2.68 13.59 -9.88
C THR A 261 1.92 13.78 -8.57
N LEU A 262 1.78 12.74 -7.75
CA LEU A 262 1.24 12.88 -6.38
C LEU A 262 2.09 13.91 -5.63
N LYS A 263 1.60 15.15 -5.54
CA LYS A 263 2.27 16.24 -4.83
C LYS A 263 1.95 16.08 -3.35
N ILE A 264 2.99 15.82 -2.57
CA ILE A 264 2.88 15.77 -1.12
C ILE A 264 2.47 17.18 -0.64
N PRO A 265 1.37 17.32 0.12
CA PRO A 265 0.93 18.62 0.62
C PRO A 265 2.04 19.30 1.42
N THR A 266 2.20 20.62 1.30
CA THR A 266 3.13 21.37 2.14
C THR A 266 2.68 21.26 3.60
N PRO A 267 3.57 20.90 4.54
CA PRO A 267 3.19 20.70 5.93
C PRO A 267 2.72 22.02 6.55
N THR A 268 1.66 21.95 7.37
CA THR A 268 1.30 23.05 8.25
C THR A 268 2.37 23.19 9.33
N LEU A 269 2.92 24.38 9.54
CA LEU A 269 4.02 24.61 10.48
C LEU A 269 3.58 24.26 11.92
N ARG A 270 4.03 23.13 12.46
CA ARG A 270 3.80 22.76 13.86
C ARG A 270 4.91 23.35 14.73
N LYS A 271 4.57 23.78 15.95
CA LYS A 271 5.56 23.96 17.01
C LYS A 271 6.06 22.58 17.43
N ALA A 272 7.36 22.45 17.71
CA ALA A 272 7.95 21.20 18.21
C ALA A 272 7.08 20.61 19.32
N SER A 273 6.74 19.33 19.21
CA SER A 273 5.83 18.66 20.14
C SER A 273 6.30 18.82 21.58
N GLU A 274 5.48 19.49 22.39
CA GLU A 274 5.80 19.76 23.78
C GLU A 274 5.90 18.45 24.57
N GLY A 275 6.99 18.29 25.33
CA GLY A 275 7.16 17.19 26.28
C GLY A 275 7.81 15.92 25.74
N MET A 276 8.42 15.94 24.56
CA MET A 276 9.28 14.85 24.10
C MET A 276 10.64 14.86 24.79
N THR A 277 11.11 13.68 25.21
CA THR A 277 12.45 13.53 25.78
C THR A 277 13.15 12.32 25.19
N VAL A 278 14.43 12.49 24.86
CA VAL A 278 15.32 11.39 24.51
C VAL A 278 16.53 11.44 25.41
N LYS A 279 16.90 10.30 25.99
CA LYS A 279 18.00 10.22 26.97
C LYS A 279 18.83 8.97 26.74
N ILE A 280 20.15 9.12 26.76
CA ILE A 280 21.07 7.99 26.87
C ILE A 280 20.94 7.41 28.29
N ILE A 281 20.54 6.15 28.38
CA ILE A 281 20.44 5.44 29.66
C ILE A 281 21.80 4.82 30.00
N SER A 282 22.50 4.27 29.01
CA SER A 282 23.81 3.66 29.22
C SER A 282 24.67 3.63 27.95
N LYS A 283 25.99 3.59 28.17
CA LYS A 283 27.03 3.49 27.15
C LYS A 283 27.90 2.28 27.48
N TYR A 284 28.08 1.37 26.53
CA TYR A 284 28.91 0.17 26.69
C TYR A 284 30.04 0.20 25.67
N ASN A 285 31.25 -0.16 26.12
CA ASN A 285 32.39 -0.32 25.21
C ASN A 285 32.19 -1.58 24.36
N ASN A 286 32.27 -1.44 23.05
CA ASN A 286 32.25 -2.58 22.13
C ASN A 286 33.67 -3.19 22.03
N PRO A 287 33.81 -4.52 21.81
CA PRO A 287 35.12 -5.15 21.56
C PRO A 287 35.88 -4.54 20.38
N ILE A 288 35.18 -3.95 19.42
CA ILE A 288 35.77 -3.24 18.30
C ILE A 288 36.19 -1.86 18.77
N LYS A 289 37.48 -1.51 18.59
CA LYS A 289 38.04 -0.21 18.98
C LYS A 289 37.20 0.95 18.42
N ASN A 290 36.96 1.96 19.24
CA ASN A 290 36.18 3.16 18.93
C ASN A 290 34.69 2.90 18.60
N ASN A 291 34.13 1.74 18.94
CA ASN A 291 32.69 1.48 18.84
C ASN A 291 32.04 1.40 20.21
N TYR A 292 30.82 1.93 20.29
CA TYR A 292 30.03 1.99 21.50
C TYR A 292 28.62 1.47 21.24
N ASP A 293 28.13 0.63 22.16
CA ASP A 293 26.74 0.24 22.19
C ASP A 293 26.01 1.21 23.13
N ILE A 294 25.04 1.94 22.58
CA ILE A 294 24.29 2.99 23.28
C ILE A 294 22.89 2.46 23.52
N ALA A 295 22.46 2.40 24.78
CA ALA A 295 21.06 2.21 25.11
C ALA A 295 20.44 3.56 25.47
N PHE A 296 19.24 3.80 24.96
CA PHE A 296 18.55 5.06 25.13
C PHE A 296 17.06 4.86 25.29
N GLU A 297 16.42 5.85 25.89
CA GLU A 297 14.98 5.94 26.07
C GLU A 297 14.44 7.12 25.27
N ALA A 298 13.34 6.91 24.56
CA ALA A 298 12.57 7.96 23.90
C ALA A 298 11.14 7.94 24.44
N CYS A 299 10.70 9.06 25.00
CA CYS A 299 9.38 9.20 25.62
C CYS A 299 8.50 10.18 24.87
N ALA A 300 7.23 9.81 24.73
CA ALA A 300 6.16 10.70 24.32
C ALA A 300 5.63 11.49 25.51
N GLY A 301 5.35 12.79 25.29
CA GLY A 301 4.59 13.60 26.22
C GLY A 301 3.10 13.27 26.18
N LYS A 302 2.24 14.29 26.24
CA LYS A 302 0.77 14.11 26.19
C LYS A 302 0.24 13.73 24.82
N GLU A 303 1.01 14.00 23.77
CA GLU A 303 0.63 13.73 22.39
C GLU A 303 1.27 12.44 21.88
N ILE A 304 0.61 11.80 20.92
CA ILE A 304 1.17 10.63 20.23
C ILE A 304 2.32 11.07 19.33
N LEU A 305 3.40 10.32 19.32
CA LEU A 305 4.51 10.57 18.38
C LEU A 305 4.33 9.68 17.18
N ARG A 306 4.25 10.26 15.98
CA ARG A 306 4.23 9.49 14.71
C ARG A 306 5.63 9.46 14.11
N ILE A 307 6.02 8.29 13.60
CA ILE A 307 7.33 8.10 12.94
C ILE A 307 8.47 8.69 13.79
N PRO A 308 8.68 8.20 15.02
CA PRO A 308 9.75 8.69 15.88
C PRO A 308 11.13 8.40 15.28
N ILE A 309 11.82 9.44 14.78
CA ILE A 309 13.20 9.35 14.26
C ILE A 309 14.17 9.87 15.32
N ILE A 310 15.20 9.08 15.60
CA ILE A 310 16.25 9.42 16.56
C ILE A 310 17.58 9.51 15.82
N THR A 311 18.30 10.61 16.04
CA THR A 311 19.70 10.73 15.63
C THR A 311 20.61 10.46 16.81
N VAL A 312 21.51 9.50 16.67
CA VAL A 312 22.66 9.32 17.56
C VAL A 312 23.88 9.81 16.79
N SER A 313 24.63 10.75 17.36
CA SER A 313 25.78 11.37 16.71
C SER A 313 26.99 11.40 17.62
N SER A 314 28.17 11.31 17.04
CA SER A 314 29.47 11.44 17.68
C SER A 314 30.36 12.39 16.87
N ASP A 315 31.63 12.49 17.28
CA ASP A 315 32.68 13.16 16.52
C ASP A 315 33.08 12.44 15.21
N LEU A 316 32.76 11.15 15.07
CA LEU A 316 33.14 10.34 13.90
C LEU A 316 31.98 10.07 12.93
N GLU A 317 30.77 9.87 13.44
CA GLU A 317 29.62 9.54 12.59
C GLU A 317 28.29 10.02 13.19
N SER A 318 27.24 9.99 12.36
CA SER A 318 25.87 10.24 12.76
C SER A 318 24.97 9.20 12.14
N ARG A 319 24.10 8.60 12.96
CA ARG A 319 23.14 7.57 12.53
C ARG A 319 21.73 7.97 12.92
N THR A 320 20.81 7.82 11.99
CA THR A 320 19.39 8.04 12.18
C THR A 320 18.64 6.72 12.19
N THR A 321 17.63 6.57 13.03
CA THR A 321 16.80 5.37 13.07
C THR A 321 15.37 5.70 13.45
N GLN A 322 14.42 5.12 12.72
CA GLN A 322 13.01 5.12 13.09
C GLN A 322 12.76 4.05 14.16
N LEU A 323 12.16 4.42 15.30
CA LEU A 323 11.92 3.50 16.41
C LEU A 323 10.67 2.62 16.23
N GLY A 324 9.77 3.00 15.34
CA GLY A 324 8.50 2.33 15.06
C GLY A 324 7.51 3.27 14.38
N ASP A 325 6.23 2.89 14.34
CA ASP A 325 5.15 3.69 13.74
C ASP A 325 4.72 4.86 14.61
N LYS A 326 4.65 4.58 15.91
CA LYS A 326 4.22 5.55 16.90
C LYS A 326 4.76 5.25 18.29
N ILE A 327 4.84 6.28 19.12
CA ILE A 327 4.98 6.15 20.57
C ILE A 327 3.69 6.68 21.19
N SER A 328 3.01 5.84 21.97
CA SER A 328 1.74 6.21 22.61
C SER A 328 1.94 7.36 23.60
N PRO A 329 0.93 8.21 23.82
CA PRO A 329 1.00 9.26 24.84
C PRO A 329 1.45 8.72 26.20
N ASN A 330 2.31 9.48 26.88
CA ASN A 330 2.86 9.18 28.21
C ASN A 330 3.54 7.80 28.31
N SER A 331 4.12 7.33 27.20
CA SER A 331 4.87 6.07 27.15
C SER A 331 6.30 6.30 26.69
N CYS A 332 7.20 5.40 27.10
CA CYS A 332 8.60 5.43 26.72
C CYS A 332 8.99 4.12 26.01
N PHE A 333 9.85 4.24 25.02
CA PHE A 333 10.52 3.10 24.39
C PHE A 333 12.00 3.11 24.72
N ILE A 334 12.47 1.97 25.21
CA ILE A 334 13.90 1.69 25.33
C ILE A 334 14.37 1.08 24.01
N SER A 335 15.52 1.52 23.54
CA SER A 335 16.17 0.98 22.35
C SER A 335 17.68 1.10 22.47
N GLY A 336 18.39 0.62 21.47
CA GLY A 336 19.83 0.81 21.42
C GLY A 336 20.38 0.87 20.01
N THR A 337 21.59 1.36 19.86
CA THR A 337 22.30 1.40 18.58
C THR A 337 23.81 1.28 18.79
N LYS A 338 24.53 0.99 17.72
CA LYS A 338 25.99 1.04 17.68
C LYS A 338 26.43 2.35 17.04
N ILE A 339 27.41 3.02 17.64
CA ILE A 339 28.02 4.22 17.09
C ILE A 339 29.54 4.21 17.27
N SER A 340 30.26 4.65 16.26
CA SER A 340 31.70 4.90 16.32
C SER A 340 31.97 6.28 16.93
N ALA A 341 32.93 6.40 17.84
CA ALA A 341 33.37 7.69 18.40
C ALA A 341 34.85 7.62 18.80
N SER A 342 35.61 8.72 18.68
CA SER A 342 36.98 8.76 19.22
C SER A 342 36.98 9.07 20.72
N ASP A 343 35.99 9.84 21.19
CA ASP A 343 35.73 10.12 22.60
C ASP A 343 34.26 9.81 22.94
N PRO A 344 33.96 8.90 23.89
CA PRO A 344 32.59 8.55 24.27
C PRO A 344 31.76 9.72 24.82
N ASN A 345 32.39 10.79 25.28
CA ASN A 345 31.70 11.99 25.77
C ASN A 345 31.11 12.84 24.65
N THR A 346 31.58 12.65 23.41
CA THR A 346 31.04 13.34 22.22
C THR A 346 29.72 12.72 21.74
N ILE A 347 29.38 11.52 22.22
CA ILE A 347 28.16 10.82 21.83
C ILE A 347 26.95 11.55 22.41
N GLN A 348 26.13 12.06 21.50
CA GLN A 348 24.90 12.77 21.77
C GLN A 348 23.72 12.05 21.12
N ILE A 349 22.56 12.23 21.71
CA ILE A 349 21.31 11.75 21.16
C ILE A 349 20.33 12.90 21.06
N ARG A 350 19.63 12.97 19.93
CA ARG A 350 18.58 13.94 19.71
C ARG A 350 17.41 13.29 19.00
N TYR A 351 16.22 13.74 19.36
CA TYR A 351 15.06 13.52 18.53
C TYR A 351 15.24 14.32 17.24
N GLN A 352 15.06 13.67 16.09
CA GLN A 352 14.96 14.36 14.83
C GLN A 352 13.49 14.60 14.57
N ASP A 353 13.09 15.87 14.55
CA ASP A 353 11.71 16.24 14.34
C ASP A 353 11.22 15.71 12.99
N SER A 354 10.40 14.67 13.04
CA SER A 354 9.64 14.19 11.88
C SER A 354 8.45 15.11 11.59
N GLY A 355 8.31 16.21 12.35
CA GLY A 355 7.13 17.09 12.47
C GLY A 355 6.40 17.39 11.18
N ALA A 356 7.09 17.67 10.08
CA ALA A 356 6.46 17.86 8.78
C ALA A 356 5.74 16.59 8.27
N LYS A 357 6.44 15.43 8.24
CA LYS A 357 5.87 14.14 7.81
C LYS A 357 4.81 13.64 8.78
N ALA A 358 5.09 13.71 10.08
CA ALA A 358 4.17 13.30 11.14
C ALA A 358 2.85 14.10 11.08
N GLN A 359 2.94 15.41 10.91
CA GLN A 359 1.76 16.28 10.79
C GLN A 359 0.96 15.98 9.51
N GLN A 360 1.63 15.79 8.38
CA GLN A 360 0.95 15.43 7.13
C GLN A 360 0.15 14.13 7.29
N ILE A 361 0.69 13.14 8.00
CA ILE A 361 -0.02 11.89 8.25
C ILE A 361 -1.23 12.11 9.16
N ASP A 362 -1.08 12.88 10.24
CA ASP A 362 -2.19 13.20 11.14
C ASP A 362 -3.31 13.97 10.41
N ASP A 363 -2.96 14.92 9.54
CA ASP A 363 -3.92 15.69 8.73
C ASP A 363 -4.63 14.79 7.70
N LEU A 364 -3.90 13.87 7.06
CA LEU A 364 -4.47 12.90 6.13
C LEU A 364 -5.36 11.88 6.84
N ASP A 365 -5.02 11.44 8.04
CA ASP A 365 -5.84 10.53 8.86
C ASP A 365 -7.17 11.21 9.24
N LYS A 366 -7.14 12.44 9.73
CA LYS A 366 -8.37 13.21 10.02
C LYS A 366 -9.24 13.39 8.78
N LYS A 367 -8.62 13.71 7.64
CA LYS A 367 -9.34 13.84 6.37
C LYS A 367 -9.96 12.52 5.93
N LEU A 368 -9.25 11.39 6.09
CA LEU A 368 -9.79 10.06 5.80
C LEU A 368 -10.98 9.72 6.70
N ASP A 369 -10.91 10.03 7.99
CA ASP A 369 -12.03 9.79 8.91
C ASP A 369 -13.27 10.59 8.51
N GLU A 370 -13.09 11.87 8.17
CA GLU A 370 -14.18 12.73 7.69
C GLU A 370 -14.78 12.22 6.38
N LEU A 371 -13.94 11.92 5.38
CA LEU A 371 -14.38 11.40 4.08
C LEU A 371 -15.11 10.06 4.22
N ASN A 372 -14.61 9.16 5.06
CA ASN A 372 -15.26 7.86 5.32
C ASN A 372 -16.63 8.04 5.98
N LYS A 373 -16.76 8.97 6.94
CA LYS A 373 -18.04 9.28 7.56
C LYS A 373 -19.05 9.78 6.52
N GLN A 374 -18.66 10.77 5.72
CA GLN A 374 -19.51 11.28 4.63
C GLN A 374 -19.88 10.17 3.62
N PHE A 375 -18.93 9.31 3.28
CA PHE A 375 -19.14 8.20 2.34
C PHE A 375 -20.14 7.17 2.88
N LEU A 376 -20.07 6.84 4.17
CA LEU A 376 -21.04 5.95 4.82
C LEU A 376 -22.45 6.56 4.86
N ASP A 377 -22.56 7.85 5.17
CA ASP A 377 -23.84 8.56 5.21
C ASP A 377 -24.50 8.57 3.82
N VAL A 378 -23.76 8.89 2.76
CA VAL A 378 -24.27 8.89 1.38
C VAL A 378 -24.66 7.47 0.93
N LYS A 379 -23.88 6.44 1.29
CA LYS A 379 -24.23 5.04 1.00
C LYS A 379 -25.50 4.59 1.71
N LYS A 380 -25.72 5.05 2.94
CA LYS A 380 -26.95 4.79 3.69
C LYS A 380 -28.15 5.41 2.96
N SER A 381 -28.04 6.66 2.52
CA SER A 381 -29.09 7.31 1.71
C SER A 381 -29.37 6.57 0.40
N LEU A 382 -28.33 6.07 -0.29
CA LEU A 382 -28.53 5.24 -1.48
C LEU A 382 -29.29 3.96 -1.14
N ASN A 383 -28.87 3.26 -0.09
CA ASN A 383 -29.50 2.01 0.34
C ASN A 383 -30.97 2.21 0.73
N GLU A 384 -31.30 3.31 1.41
CA GLU A 384 -32.68 3.68 1.70
C GLU A 384 -33.46 3.93 0.40
N LEU A 385 -32.92 4.73 -0.53
CA LEU A 385 -33.57 5.05 -1.80
C LEU A 385 -33.91 3.82 -2.64
N ILE A 386 -32.99 2.84 -2.76
CA ILE A 386 -33.22 1.64 -3.59
C ILE A 386 -34.25 0.67 -2.97
N ASN A 387 -34.47 0.75 -1.66
CA ASN A 387 -35.38 -0.15 -0.94
C ASN A 387 -36.80 0.42 -0.80
N ILE A 388 -37.03 1.69 -1.16
CA ILE A 388 -38.38 2.30 -1.18
C ILE A 388 -39.22 1.67 -2.29
N LYS A 389 -40.40 1.13 -1.92
CA LYS A 389 -41.39 0.56 -2.84
C LYS A 389 -42.78 1.14 -2.54
N PRO A 390 -43.50 1.72 -3.52
CA PRO A 390 -43.08 1.95 -4.91
C PRO A 390 -41.96 2.99 -5.02
N ARG A 391 -41.16 2.93 -6.09
CA ARG A 391 -40.08 3.91 -6.33
C ARG A 391 -40.69 5.31 -6.49
N PRO A 392 -40.06 6.36 -5.91
CA PRO A 392 -40.56 7.72 -6.06
C PRO A 392 -40.36 8.22 -7.50
N VAL A 393 -41.17 9.22 -7.90
CA VAL A 393 -41.12 9.79 -9.26
C VAL A 393 -39.76 10.39 -9.59
N ASP A 394 -39.08 10.95 -8.58
CA ASP A 394 -37.75 11.56 -8.70
C ASP A 394 -36.60 10.57 -8.44
N PHE A 395 -36.87 9.27 -8.44
CA PHE A 395 -35.87 8.22 -8.16
C PHE A 395 -34.62 8.36 -9.03
N ALA A 396 -34.78 8.56 -10.34
CA ALA A 396 -33.64 8.62 -11.27
C ALA A 396 -32.71 9.80 -10.96
N GLN A 397 -33.28 10.98 -10.68
CA GLN A 397 -32.52 12.18 -10.33
C GLN A 397 -31.79 11.99 -9.00
N LYS A 398 -32.50 11.53 -7.95
CA LYS A 398 -31.89 11.28 -6.64
C LYS A 398 -30.79 10.21 -6.71
N ALA A 399 -31.02 9.15 -7.50
CA ALA A 399 -30.05 8.09 -7.68
C ALA A 399 -28.79 8.61 -8.38
N ASP A 400 -28.92 9.42 -9.44
CA ASP A 400 -27.78 10.06 -10.12
C ASP A 400 -27.00 10.99 -9.16
N ASP A 401 -27.69 11.88 -8.44
CA ASP A 401 -27.06 12.82 -7.50
C ASP A 401 -26.26 12.09 -6.39
N ILE A 402 -26.86 11.05 -5.80
CA ILE A 402 -26.19 10.22 -4.79
C ILE A 402 -25.02 9.44 -5.42
N SER A 403 -25.19 8.96 -6.64
CA SER A 403 -24.15 8.23 -7.39
C SER A 403 -22.93 9.10 -7.66
N GLN A 404 -23.12 10.36 -8.08
CA GLN A 404 -22.01 11.31 -8.27
C GLN A 404 -21.25 11.54 -6.97
N ASN A 405 -21.97 11.70 -5.85
CA ASN A 405 -21.34 11.91 -4.55
C ASN A 405 -20.53 10.69 -4.10
N ILE A 406 -21.03 9.47 -4.30
CA ILE A 406 -20.29 8.23 -4.01
C ILE A 406 -19.03 8.15 -4.86
N ILE A 407 -19.14 8.43 -6.17
CA ILE A 407 -17.99 8.38 -7.08
C ILE A 407 -16.92 9.40 -6.65
N LYS A 408 -17.31 10.65 -6.39
CA LYS A 408 -16.41 11.71 -5.95
C LYS A 408 -15.72 11.38 -4.62
N LEU A 409 -16.49 11.00 -3.60
CA LEU A 409 -15.94 10.65 -2.29
C LEU A 409 -15.00 9.45 -2.36
N ARG A 410 -15.33 8.43 -3.17
CA ARG A 410 -14.46 7.28 -3.40
C ARG A 410 -13.13 7.71 -3.99
N ASP A 411 -13.15 8.56 -5.02
CA ASP A 411 -11.92 9.01 -5.68
C ASP A 411 -11.07 9.87 -4.73
N GLU A 412 -11.70 10.73 -3.91
CA GLU A 412 -11.02 11.50 -2.87
C GLU A 412 -10.43 10.63 -1.76
N ILE A 413 -11.12 9.56 -1.33
CA ILE A 413 -10.60 8.60 -0.35
C ILE A 413 -9.38 7.87 -0.90
N LEU A 414 -9.46 7.32 -2.12
CA LEU A 414 -8.35 6.61 -2.75
C LEU A 414 -7.14 7.53 -2.96
N HIS A 415 -7.36 8.76 -3.43
CA HIS A 415 -6.32 9.77 -3.55
C HIS A 415 -5.69 10.11 -2.19
N THR A 416 -6.49 10.30 -1.15
CA THR A 416 -5.96 10.60 0.20
C THR A 416 -5.18 9.42 0.78
N LYS A 417 -5.62 8.18 0.53
CA LYS A 417 -4.88 6.95 0.89
C LYS A 417 -3.54 6.86 0.17
N SER A 418 -3.51 7.10 -1.14
CA SER A 418 -2.25 7.09 -1.90
C SER A 418 -1.27 8.17 -1.43
N LEU A 419 -1.73 9.39 -1.11
CA LEU A 419 -0.86 10.40 -0.50
C LEU A 419 -0.28 9.93 0.84
N LYS A 420 -1.10 9.34 1.71
CA LYS A 420 -0.66 8.80 3.00
C LYS A 420 0.40 7.72 2.82
N TYR A 421 0.14 6.72 1.98
CA TYR A 421 1.09 5.63 1.76
C TYR A 421 2.37 6.08 1.06
N LYS A 422 2.31 7.10 0.20
CA LYS A 422 3.51 7.71 -0.40
C LYS A 422 4.43 8.33 0.65
N ILE A 423 3.88 9.03 1.65
CA ILE A 423 4.68 9.61 2.74
C ILE A 423 5.27 8.49 3.62
N LEU A 424 4.51 7.40 3.81
CA LEU A 424 4.94 6.24 4.59
C LEU A 424 5.92 5.31 3.85
N SER A 425 6.05 5.43 2.53
CA SER A 425 6.95 4.62 1.70
C SER A 425 8.21 5.37 1.26
N THR A 426 8.33 6.68 1.55
CA THR A 426 9.52 7.47 1.25
C THR A 426 10.39 7.62 2.50
N GLU A 427 11.31 6.69 2.70
CA GLU A 427 12.48 6.88 3.56
C GLU A 427 13.64 7.50 2.79
#